data_AF-A0A258YMC2-F1
#
_entry.id   AF-A0A258YMC2-F1
#
_cell.length_a   1.000
_cell.length_b   1.000
_cell.length_c   1.000
_cell.angle_alpha   90.00
_cell.angle_beta   90.00
_cell.angle_gamma   90.00
#
_symmetry.space_group_name_H-M   'P 1'
#
loop_
_entity.id
_entity.type
_entity.pdbx_description
1 polymer ?
#
loop_
_entity_poly.entity_id
_entity_poly.type
_entity_poly.pdbx_seq_one_letter_code
_entity_poly.pdbx_strand_id
1 'polypeptide(L)'
;PDTLRKLLQLRELREKPVVPEFFVMGRVRMRMGFNWKPAYTHKRTIVGVGQDKQVRAYAACPKCGALLVDDEGNPLPATLAESRLDQTRSYCTNQQSVKRVVDGALLEDRVLCGERLWTLVSKRGNTQSRRELVMESLRQIPTIGSKTADRLLDRFGEDMLSGMLEDNVYEFINLMDDKGDLFFTDRQARRMERAMANTEFSFGQGGYQATEFIKRYLPQGYFGLLVVDEGHEYKNEGSAQGQAMGVLARKCQKTLLLTGTLMGGYADDLFYLLHRLNPGLMIEDGFGYNNRNSLGPAGMSFMRDHGILKDVFKETESESHRTARGKNITHRTSKGPGFGPKGIMRYVLPQTVFLKLKDIGGDVLPPYREHFTEVPMTEAMSGIYRE
;
A
#
# COMPACT_ATOMS: atom_id res chain seq x y z
N PRO A 1 1.84 -7.24 19.89
CA PRO A 1 2.83 -7.44 18.81
C PRO A 1 4.16 -6.76 19.15
N ASP A 2 5.28 -7.47 19.00
CA ASP A 2 6.64 -6.98 19.33
C ASP A 2 6.97 -5.66 18.60
N THR A 3 6.59 -5.54 17.32
CA THR A 3 6.76 -4.34 16.51
C THR A 3 6.11 -3.10 17.13
N LEU A 4 4.89 -3.21 17.67
CA LEU A 4 4.21 -2.07 18.29
C LEU A 4 4.95 -1.61 19.56
N ARG A 5 5.43 -2.56 20.37
CA ARG A 5 6.19 -2.25 21.58
C ARG A 5 7.47 -1.50 21.23
N LYS A 6 8.21 -1.96 20.24
CA LYS A 6 9.43 -1.29 19.73
C LYS A 6 9.14 0.11 19.19
N LEU A 7 8.04 0.28 18.46
CA LEU A 7 7.61 1.60 17.96
C LEU A 7 7.19 2.56 19.08
N LEU A 8 6.57 2.05 20.15
CA LEU A 8 6.24 2.85 21.33
C LEU A 8 7.49 3.29 22.08
N GLN A 9 8.46 2.39 22.26
CA GLN A 9 9.77 2.73 22.82
C GLN A 9 10.49 3.79 21.98
N LEU A 10 10.49 3.62 20.65
CA LEU A 10 11.04 4.61 19.73
C LEU A 10 10.39 5.98 19.89
N ARG A 11 9.07 6.04 20.09
CA ARG A 11 8.36 7.31 20.33
C ARG A 11 8.76 7.99 21.65
N GLU A 12 9.19 7.22 22.64
CA GLU A 12 9.66 7.73 23.92
C GLU A 12 11.09 8.28 23.84
N LEU A 13 11.91 7.80 22.89
CA LEU A 13 13.22 8.35 22.59
C LEU A 13 13.10 9.74 21.94
N ARG A 14 13.14 10.80 22.74
CA ARG A 14 13.07 12.20 22.29
C ARG A 14 14.37 12.96 22.38
N GLU A 15 15.32 12.45 23.14
CA GLU A 15 16.63 13.07 23.30
C GLU A 15 17.49 12.80 22.06
N LYS A 16 18.35 13.77 21.72
CA LYS A 16 19.29 13.60 20.62
C LYS A 16 20.35 12.58 21.06
N PRO A 17 20.59 11.51 20.28
CA PRO A 17 21.52 10.48 20.71
C PRO A 17 22.96 11.02 20.73
N VAL A 18 23.72 10.61 21.75
CA VAL A 18 25.13 11.01 21.94
C VAL A 18 26.07 10.22 21.02
N VAL A 19 25.64 9.02 20.63
CA VAL A 19 26.33 8.11 19.70
C VAL A 19 25.41 7.74 18.54
N PRO A 20 25.92 7.27 17.39
CA PRO A 20 25.07 6.80 16.31
C PRO A 20 24.17 5.64 16.77
N GLU A 21 22.85 5.81 16.61
CA GLU A 21 21.85 4.77 16.85
C GLU A 21 21.32 4.24 15.52
N PHE A 22 21.21 2.91 15.41
CA PHE A 22 20.76 2.24 14.19
C PHE A 22 19.43 1.54 14.43
N PHE A 23 18.46 1.83 13.55
CA PHE A 23 17.15 1.20 13.55
C PHE A 23 16.99 0.41 12.27
N VAL A 24 16.86 -0.91 12.40
CA VAL A 24 16.64 -1.81 11.26
C VAL A 24 15.16 -2.11 11.13
N MET A 25 14.57 -1.72 10.01
CA MET A 25 13.19 -2.02 9.68
C MET A 25 13.15 -3.02 8.53
N GLY A 26 12.82 -4.27 8.85
CA GLY A 26 12.50 -5.27 7.84
C GLY A 26 11.13 -5.03 7.20
N ARG A 27 10.76 -5.89 6.26
CA ARG A 27 9.39 -5.97 5.73
C ARG A 27 8.47 -6.50 6.83
N VAL A 28 7.80 -5.60 7.56
CA VAL A 28 6.92 -5.98 8.67
C VAL A 28 5.54 -5.36 8.47
N ARG A 29 4.50 -6.21 8.51
CA ARG A 29 3.10 -5.79 8.58
C ARG A 29 2.59 -5.97 10.00
N MET A 30 2.03 -4.91 10.59
CA MET A 30 1.43 -5.02 11.91
C MET A 30 -0.01 -5.49 11.76
N ARG A 31 -0.32 -6.65 12.34
CA ARG A 31 -1.69 -7.13 12.49
C ARG A 31 -2.39 -6.35 13.60
N MET A 32 -2.76 -5.11 13.31
CA MET A 32 -3.51 -4.24 14.23
C MET A 32 -5.02 -4.47 14.05
N GLY A 33 -5.43 -5.73 14.19
CA GLY A 33 -6.83 -6.12 14.07
C GLY A 33 -7.59 -5.85 15.36
N PHE A 34 -7.97 -4.60 15.61
CA PHE A 34 -9.13 -4.35 16.46
C PHE A 34 -10.31 -4.03 15.57
N ASN A 35 -11.28 -4.95 15.55
CA ASN A 35 -12.62 -4.59 15.13
C ASN A 35 -13.08 -3.49 16.09
N TRP A 36 -13.72 -2.47 15.54
CA TRP A 36 -14.40 -1.48 16.35
C TRP A 36 -15.89 -1.66 16.12
N LYS A 37 -16.67 -1.27 17.12
CA LYS A 37 -18.11 -1.13 16.96
C LYS A 37 -18.51 0.26 17.41
N PRO A 38 -19.64 0.78 16.91
CA PRO A 38 -20.28 1.95 17.49
C PRO A 38 -20.42 1.86 19.02
N ALA A 39 -20.21 2.97 19.70
CA ALA A 39 -20.41 3.12 21.13
C ALA A 39 -21.44 4.22 21.38
N TYR A 40 -22.67 3.80 21.70
CA TYR A 40 -23.78 4.67 22.03
C TYR A 40 -24.69 3.99 23.05
N THR A 41 -25.55 4.77 23.68
CA THR A 41 -26.63 4.26 24.55
C THR A 41 -27.99 4.57 23.94
N HIS A 42 -29.00 3.80 24.30
CA HIS A 42 -30.38 4.03 23.89
C HIS A 42 -31.06 4.96 24.90
N LYS A 43 -31.51 6.13 24.44
CA LYS A 43 -32.31 7.06 25.23
C LYS A 43 -33.74 7.07 24.74
N ARG A 44 -34.68 6.66 25.61
CA ARG A 44 -36.12 6.73 25.32
C ARG A 44 -36.63 8.13 25.63
N THR A 45 -37.38 8.72 24.71
CA THR A 45 -37.96 10.06 24.87
C THR A 45 -39.38 10.05 24.34
N ILE A 46 -40.28 10.75 25.03
CA ILE A 46 -41.65 10.94 24.58
C ILE A 46 -41.64 12.06 23.55
N VAL A 47 -42.10 11.76 22.35
CA VAL A 47 -42.23 12.71 21.24
C VAL A 47 -43.72 12.83 20.91
N GLY A 48 -44.19 14.04 20.68
CA GLY A 48 -45.60 14.35 20.43
C GLY A 48 -46.27 15.10 21.57
N VAL A 49 -47.41 15.72 21.27
CA VAL A 49 -48.21 16.54 22.20
C VAL A 49 -49.61 15.95 22.29
N GLY A 50 -50.23 15.96 23.47
CA GLY A 50 -51.60 15.46 23.64
C GLY A 50 -51.74 13.94 23.51
N GLN A 51 -52.66 13.48 22.66
CA GLN A 51 -52.99 12.07 22.45
C GLN A 51 -51.96 11.33 21.55
N ASP A 52 -51.12 12.05 20.80
CA ASP A 52 -50.11 11.49 19.89
C ASP A 52 -48.74 11.23 20.55
N LYS A 53 -48.71 11.09 21.88
CA LYS A 53 -47.46 10.81 22.61
C LYS A 53 -46.94 9.43 22.27
N GLN A 54 -45.83 9.39 21.53
CA GLN A 54 -45.12 8.16 21.21
C GLN A 54 -43.77 8.12 21.93
N VAL A 55 -43.45 6.97 22.52
CA VAL A 55 -42.12 6.73 23.07
C VAL A 55 -41.20 6.29 21.94
N ARG A 56 -40.20 7.11 21.61
CA ARG A 56 -39.17 6.79 20.61
C ARG A 56 -37.81 6.58 21.27
N ALA A 57 -36.98 5.73 20.67
CA ALA A 57 -35.62 5.47 21.13
C ALA A 57 -34.61 6.15 20.18
N TYR A 58 -33.74 6.96 20.75
CA TYR A 58 -32.67 7.68 20.06
C TYR A 58 -31.31 7.24 20.56
N ALA A 59 -30.29 7.41 19.73
CA ALA A 59 -28.91 7.20 20.15
C ALA A 59 -28.44 8.40 20.99
N ALA A 60 -27.73 8.11 22.07
CA ALA A 60 -27.13 9.10 22.94
C ALA A 60 -25.66 8.78 23.22
N CYS A 61 -24.89 9.81 23.52
CA CYS A 61 -23.49 9.66 23.89
C CYS A 61 -23.38 8.89 25.22
N PRO A 62 -22.49 7.90 25.33
CA PRO A 62 -22.32 7.09 26.55
C PRO A 62 -21.75 7.89 27.72
N LYS A 63 -21.07 9.01 27.48
CA LYS A 63 -20.50 9.89 28.53
C LYS A 63 -21.44 11.03 28.91
N CYS A 64 -21.86 11.87 27.96
CA CYS A 64 -22.68 13.05 28.29
C CYS A 64 -24.18 12.78 28.34
N GLY A 65 -24.66 11.64 27.84
CA GLY A 65 -26.08 11.28 27.82
C GLY A 65 -26.97 12.16 26.93
N ALA A 66 -26.39 13.12 26.21
CA ALA A 66 -27.08 13.93 25.22
C ALA A 66 -27.29 13.14 23.92
N LEU A 67 -28.38 13.46 23.22
CA LEU A 67 -28.74 12.81 21.97
C LEU A 67 -27.66 13.05 20.91
N LEU A 68 -27.37 12.03 20.12
CA LEU A 68 -26.58 12.17 18.91
C LEU A 68 -27.48 12.72 17.81
N VAL A 69 -26.93 13.55 16.94
CA VAL A 69 -27.65 14.15 15.82
C VAL A 69 -27.04 13.68 14.50
N ASP A 70 -27.87 13.65 13.46
CA ASP A 70 -27.40 13.45 12.08
C ASP A 70 -26.84 14.76 11.48
N ASP A 71 -26.46 14.71 10.20
CA ASP A 71 -25.86 15.83 9.48
C ASP A 71 -26.83 17.01 9.30
N GLU A 72 -28.13 16.78 9.48
CA GLU A 72 -29.19 17.78 9.43
C GLU A 72 -29.53 18.34 10.83
N GLY A 73 -28.86 17.86 11.88
CA GLY A 73 -29.10 18.27 13.26
C GLY A 73 -30.29 17.57 13.92
N ASN A 74 -30.91 16.59 13.27
CA ASN A 74 -32.03 15.84 13.82
C ASN A 74 -31.53 14.74 14.76
N PRO A 75 -32.25 14.43 15.87
CA PRO A 75 -31.86 13.34 16.76
C PRO A 75 -31.81 11.99 16.04
N LEU A 76 -30.65 11.33 16.11
CA LEU A 76 -30.36 10.07 15.43
C LEU A 76 -31.22 8.93 16.01
N PRO A 77 -32.14 8.32 15.24
CA PRO A 77 -32.93 7.19 15.71
C PRO A 77 -32.02 6.00 16.06
N ALA A 78 -32.32 5.31 17.15
CA ALA A 78 -31.49 4.21 17.62
C ALA A 78 -31.36 3.04 16.61
N THR A 79 -32.33 2.90 15.70
CA THR A 79 -32.33 1.89 14.62
C THR A 79 -31.31 2.17 13.53
N LEU A 80 -30.95 3.44 13.31
CA LEU A 80 -29.98 3.87 12.30
C LEU A 80 -28.59 4.15 12.88
N ALA A 81 -28.49 4.12 14.21
CA ALA A 81 -27.28 4.50 14.92
C ALA A 81 -26.10 3.58 14.61
N GLU A 82 -26.32 2.26 14.59
CA GLU A 82 -25.28 1.28 14.27
C GLU A 82 -24.68 1.54 12.89
N SER A 83 -25.51 1.57 11.83
CA SER A 83 -25.04 1.75 10.46
C SER A 83 -24.42 3.13 10.22
N ARG A 84 -24.94 4.20 10.84
CA ARG A 84 -24.41 5.55 10.67
C ARG A 84 -23.07 5.75 11.39
N LEU A 85 -22.93 5.20 12.59
CA LEU A 85 -21.72 5.34 13.40
C LEU A 85 -20.63 4.38 12.96
N ASP A 86 -20.95 3.26 12.29
CA ASP A 86 -19.96 2.30 11.77
C ASP A 86 -19.25 2.78 10.49
N GLN A 87 -19.79 3.80 9.81
CA GLN A 87 -19.15 4.39 8.62
C GLN A 87 -17.82 5.06 8.93
N THR A 88 -17.73 5.77 10.07
CA THR A 88 -16.55 6.56 10.43
C THR A 88 -16.37 6.63 11.95
N ARG A 89 -15.12 6.53 12.40
CA ARG A 89 -14.75 6.68 13.81
C ARG A 89 -14.91 8.14 14.26
N SER A 90 -16.10 8.46 14.74
CA SER A 90 -16.50 9.81 15.14
C SER A 90 -16.37 10.03 16.65
N TYR A 91 -16.45 11.31 17.04
CA TYR A 91 -16.45 11.77 18.43
C TYR A 91 -17.73 12.55 18.71
N CYS A 92 -18.16 12.57 19.97
CA CYS A 92 -19.32 13.32 20.39
C CYS A 92 -19.08 14.82 20.28
N THR A 93 -19.95 15.49 19.54
CA THR A 93 -19.94 16.94 19.27
C THR A 93 -20.80 17.74 20.25
N ASN A 94 -21.48 17.08 21.20
CA ASN A 94 -22.33 17.75 22.18
C ASN A 94 -21.52 18.64 23.11
N GLN A 95 -22.07 19.80 23.46
CA GLN A 95 -21.51 20.70 24.46
C GLN A 95 -22.05 20.34 25.86
N GLN A 96 -21.19 20.38 26.86
CA GLN A 96 -21.54 20.25 28.27
C GLN A 96 -21.23 21.54 29.01
N SER A 97 -22.11 21.93 29.92
CA SER A 97 -21.86 23.02 30.85
C SER A 97 -20.90 22.54 31.95
N VAL A 98 -19.82 23.28 32.17
CA VAL A 98 -18.87 23.03 33.25
C VAL A 98 -18.86 24.25 34.16
N LYS A 99 -19.17 24.04 35.44
CA LYS A 99 -19.12 25.10 36.45
C LYS A 99 -17.73 25.11 37.08
N ARG A 100 -17.08 26.26 37.07
CA ARG A 100 -15.75 26.47 37.65
C ARG A 100 -15.78 27.71 38.55
N VAL A 101 -15.13 27.64 39.70
CA VAL A 101 -15.00 28.79 40.60
C VAL A 101 -13.68 29.47 40.29
N VAL A 102 -13.74 30.76 39.94
CA VAL A 102 -12.56 31.62 39.72
C VAL A 102 -12.75 32.85 40.58
N ASP A 103 -11.80 33.13 41.47
CA ASP A 103 -11.84 34.28 42.39
C ASP A 103 -13.14 34.39 43.21
N GLY A 104 -13.69 33.24 43.62
CA GLY A 104 -14.93 33.17 44.40
C GLY A 104 -16.22 33.34 43.58
N ALA A 105 -16.13 33.62 42.28
CA ALA A 105 -17.27 33.67 41.36
C ALA A 105 -17.48 32.33 40.65
N LEU A 106 -18.73 31.86 40.59
CA LEU A 106 -19.10 30.67 39.83
C LEU A 106 -19.28 31.04 38.34
N LEU A 107 -18.35 30.61 37.51
CA LEU A 107 -18.40 30.77 36.05
C LEU A 107 -18.92 29.48 35.42
N GLU A 108 -19.83 29.60 34.45
CA GLU A 108 -20.36 28.48 33.67
C GLU A 108 -19.82 28.54 32.24
N ASP A 109 -19.00 27.54 31.92
CA ASP A 109 -18.35 27.38 30.62
C ASP A 109 -19.06 26.31 29.79
N ARG A 110 -18.87 26.34 28.47
CA ARG A 110 -19.27 25.24 27.59
C ARG A 110 -18.04 24.55 27.01
N VAL A 111 -17.96 23.24 27.22
CA VAL A 111 -16.86 22.40 26.72
C VAL A 111 -17.43 21.28 25.86
N LEU A 112 -16.74 20.91 24.79
CA LEU A 112 -17.12 19.75 23.97
C LEU A 112 -16.94 18.44 24.76
N CYS A 113 -17.93 17.54 24.68
CA CYS A 113 -17.88 16.23 25.32
C CYS A 113 -16.68 15.40 24.84
N GLY A 114 -16.47 15.37 23.52
CA GLY A 114 -15.32 14.73 22.87
C GLY A 114 -15.24 13.21 23.02
N GLU A 115 -16.25 12.56 23.60
CA GLU A 115 -16.22 11.11 23.83
C GLU A 115 -16.19 10.35 22.51
N ARG A 116 -15.39 9.27 22.43
CA ARG A 116 -15.38 8.39 21.26
C ARG A 116 -16.75 7.72 21.10
N LEU A 117 -17.33 7.79 19.91
CA LEU A 117 -18.57 7.08 19.58
C LEU A 117 -18.29 5.68 19.01
N TRP A 118 -17.14 5.11 19.39
CA TRP A 118 -16.69 3.78 19.00
C TRP A 118 -15.89 3.14 20.13
N THR A 119 -15.92 1.82 20.20
CA THR A 119 -15.07 1.05 21.11
C THR A 119 -14.41 -0.11 20.38
N LEU A 120 -13.27 -0.55 20.88
CA LEU A 120 -12.58 -1.73 20.37
C LEU A 120 -13.29 -2.99 20.88
N VAL A 121 -13.50 -3.95 19.99
CA VAL A 121 -14.04 -5.26 20.33
C VAL A 121 -13.03 -6.36 20.01
N SER A 122 -12.94 -7.33 20.93
CA SER A 122 -12.22 -8.57 20.70
C SER A 122 -12.98 -9.45 19.71
N LYS A 123 -12.26 -10.17 18.85
CA LYS A 123 -12.77 -11.10 17.83
C LYS A 123 -13.59 -12.23 18.45
N ARG A 124 -14.90 -12.04 18.68
CA ARG A 124 -15.80 -13.14 19.09
C ARG A 124 -16.99 -13.38 18.16
N GLY A 125 -16.98 -12.87 16.93
CA GLY A 125 -18.00 -13.20 15.93
C GLY A 125 -17.48 -13.02 14.52
N ASN A 126 -17.57 -14.08 13.71
CA ASN A 126 -17.08 -14.22 12.33
C ASN A 126 -15.56 -14.16 12.14
N THR A 127 -14.89 -15.22 12.58
CA THR A 127 -13.59 -15.59 12.01
C THR A 127 -13.90 -16.55 10.86
N GLN A 128 -13.80 -16.11 9.60
CA GLN A 128 -13.54 -17.05 8.50
C GLN A 128 -12.35 -17.91 8.93
N SER A 129 -12.43 -19.23 8.72
CA SER A 129 -11.32 -20.10 9.13
C SER A 129 -10.03 -19.63 8.44
N ARG A 130 -8.88 -19.80 9.09
CA ARG A 130 -7.60 -19.37 8.48
C ARG A 130 -7.40 -20.02 7.11
N ARG A 131 -7.84 -21.27 6.99
CA ARG A 131 -7.96 -22.03 5.75
C ARG A 131 -8.83 -21.31 4.71
N GLU A 132 -10.02 -20.83 5.05
CA GLU A 132 -10.87 -20.06 4.12
C GLU A 132 -10.22 -18.77 3.63
N LEU A 133 -9.54 -18.03 4.50
CA LEU A 133 -8.84 -16.79 4.13
C LEU A 133 -7.69 -17.07 3.16
N VAL A 134 -6.90 -18.12 3.44
CA VAL A 134 -5.83 -18.61 2.57
C VAL A 134 -6.40 -19.07 1.24
N MET A 135 -7.50 -19.82 1.27
CA MET A 135 -8.19 -20.30 0.08
C MET A 135 -8.69 -19.15 -0.82
N GLU A 136 -9.31 -18.14 -0.25
CA GLU A 136 -9.86 -16.99 -1.00
C GLU A 136 -8.73 -16.20 -1.68
N SER A 137 -7.61 -16.03 -1.00
CA SER A 137 -6.45 -15.31 -1.56
C SER A 137 -5.71 -16.13 -2.61
N LEU A 138 -5.54 -17.44 -2.41
CA LEU A 138 -4.99 -18.34 -3.41
C LEU A 138 -5.78 -18.27 -4.72
N ARG A 139 -7.11 -18.15 -4.64
CA ARG A 139 -7.99 -18.01 -5.83
C ARG A 139 -7.87 -16.67 -6.55
N GLN A 140 -7.30 -15.64 -5.92
CA GLN A 140 -7.02 -14.37 -6.59
C GLN A 140 -5.75 -14.46 -7.47
N ILE A 141 -4.90 -15.47 -7.26
CA ILE A 141 -3.70 -15.71 -8.06
C ILE A 141 -4.13 -16.29 -9.42
N PRO A 142 -3.69 -15.71 -10.56
CA PRO A 142 -4.02 -16.26 -11.86
C PRO A 142 -3.52 -17.69 -11.97
N THR A 143 -4.30 -18.55 -12.65
CA THR A 143 -4.04 -19.99 -12.83
C THR A 143 -4.27 -20.88 -11.61
N ILE A 144 -4.65 -20.32 -10.45
CA ILE A 144 -5.05 -21.10 -9.27
C ILE A 144 -6.57 -21.12 -9.16
N GLY A 145 -7.16 -22.27 -9.50
CA GLY A 145 -8.58 -22.57 -9.25
C GLY A 145 -8.82 -23.17 -7.87
N SER A 146 -10.08 -23.33 -7.47
CA SER A 146 -10.49 -23.90 -6.17
C SER A 146 -9.82 -25.25 -5.87
N LYS A 147 -9.83 -26.19 -6.82
CA LYS A 147 -9.19 -27.52 -6.69
C LYS A 147 -7.66 -27.46 -6.52
N THR A 148 -7.02 -26.41 -7.04
CA THR A 148 -5.57 -26.24 -6.89
C THR A 148 -5.26 -25.56 -5.55
N ALA A 149 -6.09 -24.60 -5.13
CA ALA A 149 -6.01 -23.99 -3.81
C ALA A 149 -6.21 -25.03 -2.69
N ASP A 150 -7.18 -25.94 -2.83
CA ASP A 150 -7.40 -27.05 -1.89
C ASP A 150 -6.18 -27.96 -1.81
N ARG A 151 -5.62 -28.39 -2.96
CA ARG A 151 -4.40 -29.22 -2.96
C ARG A 151 -3.20 -28.54 -2.31
N LEU A 152 -3.05 -27.23 -2.51
CA LEU A 152 -2.00 -26.47 -1.84
C LEU A 152 -2.23 -26.46 -0.32
N LEU A 153 -3.45 -26.14 0.11
CA LEU A 153 -3.83 -26.12 1.53
C LEU A 153 -3.68 -27.47 2.21
N ASP A 154 -4.04 -28.55 1.54
CA ASP A 154 -3.91 -29.92 2.08
C ASP A 154 -2.46 -30.36 2.21
N ARG A 155 -1.59 -29.94 1.27
CA ARG A 155 -0.20 -30.39 1.22
C ARG A 155 0.75 -29.55 2.06
N PHE A 156 0.58 -28.23 2.05
CA PHE A 156 1.50 -27.29 2.70
C PHE A 156 0.92 -26.64 3.96
N GLY A 157 -0.39 -26.76 4.18
CA GLY A 157 -1.07 -26.21 5.34
C GLY A 157 -1.31 -24.70 5.23
N GLU A 158 -2.34 -24.23 5.94
CA GLU A 158 -2.71 -22.81 5.95
C GLU A 158 -1.65 -21.87 6.53
N ASP A 159 -0.86 -22.29 7.52
CA ASP A 159 0.10 -21.41 8.20
C ASP A 159 1.32 -21.10 7.32
N MET A 160 1.88 -22.11 6.64
CA MET A 160 3.02 -21.97 5.74
C MET A 160 2.64 -21.11 4.52
N LEU A 161 1.50 -21.41 3.89
CA LEU A 161 1.03 -20.67 2.73
C LEU A 161 0.63 -19.23 3.08
N SER A 162 0.03 -19.00 4.25
CA SER A 162 -0.21 -17.66 4.78
C SER A 162 1.10 -16.89 4.96
N GLY A 163 2.15 -17.51 5.51
CA GLY A 163 3.47 -16.89 5.65
C GLY A 163 4.08 -16.50 4.31
N MET A 164 4.12 -17.43 3.36
CA MET A 164 4.71 -17.19 2.03
C MET A 164 3.97 -16.10 1.24
N LEU A 165 2.63 -16.11 1.28
CA LEU A 165 1.83 -15.10 0.58
C LEU A 165 1.87 -13.72 1.27
N GLU A 166 2.18 -13.65 2.57
CA GLU A 166 2.35 -12.38 3.30
C GLU A 166 3.75 -11.79 3.17
N ASP A 167 4.78 -12.63 3.27
CA ASP A 167 6.16 -12.21 3.51
C ASP A 167 7.00 -12.23 2.23
N ASN A 168 6.91 -13.30 1.44
CA ASN A 168 7.70 -13.47 0.23
C ASN A 168 6.99 -14.30 -0.84
N VAL A 169 6.26 -13.61 -1.71
CA VAL A 169 5.56 -14.20 -2.85
C VAL A 169 6.48 -15.02 -3.76
N TYR A 170 7.77 -14.68 -3.88
CA TYR A 170 8.70 -15.46 -4.70
C TYR A 170 8.97 -16.85 -4.13
N GLU A 171 8.87 -17.01 -2.80
CA GLU A 171 8.95 -18.32 -2.15
C GLU A 171 7.75 -19.19 -2.51
N PHE A 172 6.56 -18.58 -2.59
CA PHE A 172 5.36 -19.25 -3.08
C PHE A 172 5.47 -19.66 -4.56
N ILE A 173 6.09 -18.84 -5.41
CA ILE A 173 6.25 -19.18 -6.84
C ILE A 173 7.23 -20.35 -7.02
N ASN A 174 8.25 -20.43 -6.18
CA ASN A 174 9.29 -21.48 -6.21
C ASN A 174 8.98 -22.67 -5.29
N LEU A 175 7.70 -22.88 -4.98
CA LEU A 175 7.28 -23.96 -4.10
C LEU A 175 7.67 -25.30 -4.68
N MET A 176 8.36 -26.13 -3.88
CA MET A 176 8.73 -27.48 -4.27
C MET A 176 7.82 -28.52 -3.64
N ASP A 177 7.69 -29.65 -4.29
CA ASP A 177 6.98 -30.81 -3.78
C ASP A 177 7.92 -31.74 -2.99
N ASP A 178 7.38 -32.81 -2.39
CA ASP A 178 8.14 -33.72 -1.51
C ASP A 178 9.30 -34.47 -2.23
N LYS A 179 9.37 -34.38 -3.57
CA LYS A 179 10.44 -34.98 -4.39
C LYS A 179 11.49 -33.95 -4.81
N GLY A 180 11.31 -32.68 -4.42
CA GLY A 180 12.20 -31.57 -4.81
C GLY A 180 11.87 -30.98 -6.18
N ASP A 181 10.75 -31.36 -6.79
CA ASP A 181 10.30 -30.81 -8.06
C ASP A 181 9.47 -29.54 -7.86
N LEU A 182 9.55 -28.58 -8.78
CA LEU A 182 8.73 -27.36 -8.70
C LEU A 182 7.24 -27.70 -8.86
N PHE A 183 6.43 -27.21 -7.92
CA PHE A 183 4.98 -27.40 -7.92
C PHE A 183 4.30 -26.65 -9.07
N PHE A 184 4.84 -25.49 -9.45
CA PHE A 184 4.37 -24.67 -10.56
C PHE A 184 5.30 -24.79 -11.77
N THR A 185 4.72 -24.91 -12.96
CA THR A 185 5.50 -24.86 -14.21
C THR A 185 6.08 -23.46 -14.44
N ASP A 186 7.20 -23.34 -15.14
CA ASP A 186 7.82 -22.04 -15.49
C ASP A 186 6.85 -21.04 -16.12
N ARG A 187 5.91 -21.53 -16.92
CA ARG A 187 4.90 -20.71 -17.60
C ARG A 187 3.86 -20.17 -16.61
N GLN A 188 3.46 -20.97 -15.62
CA GLN A 188 2.59 -20.55 -14.53
C GLN A 188 3.32 -19.58 -13.60
N ALA A 189 4.56 -19.91 -13.20
CA ALA A 189 5.41 -19.08 -12.36
C ALA A 189 5.58 -17.66 -12.93
N ARG A 190 5.99 -17.52 -14.20
CA ARG A 190 6.13 -16.21 -14.87
C ARG A 190 4.81 -15.42 -14.95
N ARG A 191 3.67 -16.10 -15.03
CA ARG A 191 2.35 -15.45 -15.09
C ARG A 191 1.91 -14.98 -13.71
N MET A 192 2.18 -15.78 -12.68
CA MET A 192 1.96 -15.44 -11.29
C MET A 192 2.85 -14.26 -10.88
N GLU A 193 4.15 -14.31 -11.21
CA GLU A 193 5.11 -13.24 -10.95
C GLU A 193 4.64 -11.88 -11.49
N ARG A 194 4.21 -11.82 -12.76
CA ARG A 194 3.70 -10.58 -13.38
C ARG A 194 2.41 -10.06 -12.74
N ALA A 195 1.52 -10.95 -12.30
CA ALA A 195 0.29 -10.55 -11.66
C ALA A 195 0.51 -10.13 -10.19
N MET A 196 1.36 -10.87 -9.48
CA MET A 196 1.63 -10.64 -8.06
C MET A 196 2.60 -9.47 -7.83
N ALA A 197 3.35 -9.03 -8.84
CA ALA A 197 4.09 -7.77 -8.81
C ALA A 197 3.21 -6.54 -8.49
N ASN A 198 1.89 -6.63 -8.79
CA ASN A 198 0.91 -5.57 -8.53
C ASN A 198 -0.21 -5.99 -7.55
N THR A 199 -0.20 -7.24 -7.07
CA THR A 199 -1.30 -7.80 -6.24
C THR A 199 -0.79 -8.04 -4.82
N GLU A 200 -1.42 -7.39 -3.83
CA GLU A 200 -1.05 -7.56 -2.43
C GLU A 200 -2.04 -8.48 -1.71
N PHE A 201 -1.53 -9.58 -1.14
CA PHE A 201 -2.32 -10.46 -0.27
C PHE A 201 -2.31 -9.92 1.16
N SER A 202 -3.47 -9.84 1.79
CA SER A 202 -3.62 -9.43 3.19
C SER A 202 -4.57 -10.38 3.89
N PHE A 203 -4.03 -11.30 4.69
CA PHE A 203 -4.81 -12.22 5.50
C PHE A 203 -5.24 -11.53 6.80
N GLY A 204 -6.29 -10.72 6.67
CA GLY A 204 -6.91 -9.99 7.78
C GLY A 204 -7.37 -8.59 7.38
N GLN A 205 -8.44 -8.13 8.02
CA GLN A 205 -8.91 -6.75 7.92
C GLN A 205 -7.94 -5.83 8.68
N GLY A 206 -7.15 -5.05 7.93
CA GLY A 206 -6.35 -3.93 8.43
C GLY A 206 -4.88 -4.24 8.73
N GLY A 207 -4.07 -4.49 7.70
CA GLY A 207 -2.61 -4.42 7.82
C GLY A 207 -2.19 -2.98 8.11
N TYR A 208 -1.80 -2.69 9.36
CA TYR A 208 -1.23 -1.38 9.69
C TYR A 208 0.26 -1.42 9.40
N GLN A 209 0.71 -0.58 8.47
CA GLN A 209 2.14 -0.47 8.19
C GLN A 209 2.84 0.22 9.36
N ALA A 210 4.00 -0.30 9.78
CA ALA A 210 4.79 0.36 10.82
C ALA A 210 5.16 1.82 10.42
N THR A 211 5.31 2.08 9.13
CA THR A 211 5.50 3.42 8.58
C THR A 211 4.32 4.36 8.84
N GLU A 212 3.09 3.87 8.91
CA GLU A 212 1.93 4.69 9.31
C GLU A 212 2.00 5.12 10.78
N PHE A 213 2.59 4.29 11.67
CA PHE A 213 2.89 4.72 13.04
C PHE A 213 3.90 5.87 13.03
N ILE A 214 5.03 5.64 12.35
CA ILE A 214 6.14 6.60 12.24
C ILE A 214 5.64 7.93 11.66
N LYS A 215 4.83 7.88 10.61
CA LYS A 215 4.19 9.03 9.95
C LYS A 215 3.42 9.90 10.95
N ARG A 216 2.60 9.28 11.80
CA ARG A 216 1.67 9.95 12.70
C ARG A 216 2.32 10.45 13.98
N TYR A 217 3.24 9.67 14.54
CA TYR A 217 3.68 9.87 15.92
C TYR A 217 5.10 10.39 16.07
N LEU A 218 5.96 10.27 15.05
CA LEU A 218 7.32 10.83 15.10
C LEU A 218 7.36 12.19 14.38
N PRO A 219 8.15 13.16 14.86
CA PRO A 219 8.32 14.45 14.17
C PRO A 219 9.04 14.30 12.82
N GLN A 220 9.01 15.35 11.99
CA GLN A 220 9.82 15.39 10.77
C GLN A 220 11.30 15.53 11.13
N GLY A 221 12.19 14.92 10.34
CA GLY A 221 13.63 14.93 10.61
C GLY A 221 14.03 14.19 11.90
N TYR A 222 13.15 13.31 12.41
CA TYR A 222 13.42 12.49 13.59
C TYR A 222 14.67 11.61 13.38
N PHE A 223 14.79 11.02 12.19
CA PHE A 223 15.97 10.27 11.81
C PHE A 223 16.95 11.14 11.02
N GLY A 224 18.25 10.98 11.25
CA GLY A 224 19.28 11.69 10.48
C GLY A 224 19.42 11.15 9.05
N LEU A 225 19.45 9.83 8.90
CA LEU A 225 19.71 9.16 7.62
C LEU A 225 18.81 7.94 7.44
N LEU A 226 18.14 7.85 6.29
CA LEU A 226 17.55 6.62 5.79
C LEU A 226 18.53 5.94 4.84
N VAL A 227 18.81 4.65 5.05
CA VAL A 227 19.52 3.81 4.09
C VAL A 227 18.52 2.82 3.52
N VAL A 228 18.36 2.82 2.19
CA VAL A 228 17.48 1.89 1.47
C VAL A 228 18.36 0.99 0.62
N ASP A 229 18.38 -0.29 0.96
CA ASP A 229 19.05 -1.30 0.15
C ASP A 229 18.15 -1.78 -0.99
N GLU A 230 18.76 -2.24 -2.08
CA GLU A 230 18.10 -2.59 -3.35
C GLU A 230 16.99 -1.61 -3.76
N GLY A 231 17.35 -0.33 -3.80
CA GLY A 231 16.45 0.79 -4.05
C GLY A 231 15.55 0.64 -5.29
N HIS A 232 15.98 -0.13 -6.28
CA HIS A 232 15.21 -0.40 -7.49
C HIS A 232 13.90 -1.17 -7.24
N GLU A 233 13.78 -1.90 -6.13
CA GLU A 233 12.53 -2.60 -5.75
C GLU A 233 11.38 -1.62 -5.43
N TYR A 234 11.70 -0.39 -5.05
CA TYR A 234 10.74 0.63 -4.58
C TYR A 234 10.16 1.49 -5.71
N LYS A 235 10.43 1.15 -6.97
CA LYS A 235 10.09 1.97 -8.14
C LYS A 235 8.60 2.04 -8.50
N ASN A 236 7.79 1.08 -8.05
CA ASN A 236 6.39 0.99 -8.46
C ASN A 236 5.51 2.04 -7.74
N GLU A 237 4.60 2.72 -8.46
CA GLU A 237 3.70 3.77 -7.93
C GLU A 237 2.87 3.27 -6.73
N GLY A 238 2.15 2.17 -6.94
CA GLY A 238 1.14 1.66 -6.02
C GLY A 238 1.64 0.67 -4.98
N SER A 239 2.94 0.35 -4.96
CA SER A 239 3.47 -0.65 -4.02
C SER A 239 3.45 -0.14 -2.58
N ALA A 240 2.98 -0.95 -1.63
CA ALA A 240 3.07 -0.64 -0.20
C ALA A 240 4.51 -0.32 0.23
N GLN A 241 5.48 -1.03 -0.34
CA GLN A 241 6.91 -0.81 -0.07
C GLN A 241 7.38 0.56 -0.54
N GLY A 242 7.05 0.98 -1.77
CA GLY A 242 7.38 2.31 -2.28
C GLY A 242 6.70 3.43 -1.48
N GLN A 243 5.45 3.24 -1.06
CA GLN A 243 4.75 4.20 -0.19
C GLN A 243 5.42 4.29 1.20
N ALA A 244 5.78 3.16 1.79
CA ALA A 244 6.52 3.09 3.04
C ALA A 244 7.87 3.82 2.96
N MET A 245 8.64 3.59 1.89
CA MET A 245 9.90 4.30 1.63
C MET A 245 9.68 5.81 1.58
N GLY A 246 8.68 6.30 0.85
CA GLY A 246 8.39 7.73 0.76
C GLY A 246 8.06 8.37 2.11
N VAL A 247 7.29 7.66 2.96
CA VAL A 247 7.00 8.10 4.33
C VAL A 247 8.27 8.19 5.18
N LEU A 248 9.13 7.18 5.11
CA LEU A 248 10.39 7.16 5.85
C LEU A 248 11.34 8.26 5.36
N ALA A 249 11.50 8.41 4.04
CA ALA A 249 12.33 9.44 3.43
C ALA A 249 11.91 10.84 3.91
N ARG A 250 10.60 11.10 4.01
CA ARG A 250 10.07 12.37 4.54
C ARG A 250 10.41 12.60 6.02
N LYS A 251 10.46 11.53 6.82
CA LYS A 251 10.80 11.58 8.25
C LYS A 251 12.30 11.66 8.53
N CYS A 252 13.12 11.48 7.50
CA CYS A 252 14.58 11.53 7.59
C CYS A 252 15.13 12.87 7.05
N GLN A 253 16.29 13.30 7.54
CA GLN A 253 16.95 14.50 7.02
C GLN A 253 17.67 14.23 5.69
N LYS A 254 18.20 13.01 5.53
CA LYS A 254 18.87 12.52 4.33
C LYS A 254 18.39 11.12 3.99
N THR A 255 18.40 10.79 2.71
CA THR A 255 18.10 9.45 2.21
C THR A 255 19.23 9.00 1.28
N LEU A 256 19.75 7.81 1.51
CA LEU A 256 20.75 7.12 0.70
C LEU A 256 20.11 5.86 0.11
N LEU A 257 20.13 5.75 -1.21
CA LEU A 257 19.73 4.54 -1.93
C LEU A 257 20.98 3.77 -2.36
N LEU A 258 20.97 2.47 -2.09
CA LEU A 258 21.95 1.52 -2.58
C LEU A 258 21.23 0.61 -3.57
N THR A 259 21.86 0.35 -4.71
CA THR A 259 21.32 -0.57 -5.70
C THR A 259 22.44 -1.06 -6.61
N GLY A 260 22.42 -2.35 -6.95
CA GLY A 260 23.34 -2.90 -7.96
C GLY A 260 22.96 -2.45 -9.38
N THR A 261 21.69 -2.15 -9.62
CA THR A 261 21.17 -1.71 -10.93
C THR A 261 20.34 -0.44 -10.79
N LEU A 262 20.68 0.58 -11.58
CA LEU A 262 20.01 1.88 -11.47
C LEU A 262 18.58 1.85 -12.04
N MET A 263 18.37 1.17 -13.18
CA MET A 263 17.08 1.10 -13.88
C MET A 263 16.93 -0.24 -14.58
N GLY A 264 15.69 -0.71 -14.74
CA GLY A 264 15.32 -1.90 -15.52
C GLY A 264 15.26 -1.63 -17.03
N GLY A 265 15.88 -0.54 -17.48
CA GLY A 265 15.96 -0.13 -18.88
C GLY A 265 14.91 0.90 -19.29
N TYR A 266 13.97 1.30 -18.42
CA TYR A 266 12.94 2.29 -18.76
C TYR A 266 13.02 3.53 -17.88
N ALA A 267 12.66 4.69 -18.44
CA ALA A 267 12.68 5.95 -17.70
C ALA A 267 11.67 6.02 -16.55
N ASP A 268 10.54 5.31 -16.67
CA ASP A 268 9.50 5.26 -15.63
C ASP A 268 9.97 4.49 -14.38
N ASP A 269 10.96 3.61 -14.52
CA ASP A 269 11.60 2.95 -13.37
C ASP A 269 12.23 3.97 -12.40
N LEU A 270 12.67 5.12 -12.90
CA LEU A 270 13.29 6.17 -12.07
C LEU A 270 12.27 7.17 -11.54
N PHE A 271 11.17 7.40 -12.25
CA PHE A 271 10.25 8.50 -11.98
C PHE A 271 9.75 8.51 -10.52
N TYR A 272 9.17 7.41 -10.07
CA TYR A 272 8.61 7.37 -8.72
C TYR A 272 9.69 7.26 -7.62
N LEU A 273 10.88 6.76 -7.94
CA LEU A 273 12.02 6.82 -7.01
C LEU A 273 12.45 8.27 -6.81
N LEU A 274 12.65 9.01 -7.89
CA LEU A 274 13.03 10.42 -7.86
C LEU A 274 11.99 11.27 -7.12
N HIS A 275 10.70 11.04 -7.36
CA HIS A 275 9.63 11.76 -6.66
C HIS A 275 9.57 11.45 -5.16
N ARG A 276 10.02 10.27 -4.73
CA ARG A 276 10.11 9.93 -3.29
C ARG A 276 11.35 10.52 -2.62
N LEU A 277 12.46 10.60 -3.36
CA LEU A 277 13.73 11.12 -2.85
C LEU A 277 13.79 12.64 -2.82
N ASN A 278 13.38 13.27 -3.91
CA ASN A 278 13.46 14.70 -4.12
C ASN A 278 12.17 15.22 -4.77
N PRO A 279 11.04 15.20 -4.03
CA PRO A 279 9.77 15.70 -4.55
C PRO A 279 9.85 17.18 -4.93
N GLY A 280 10.68 17.98 -4.26
CA GLY A 280 10.87 19.40 -4.57
C GLY A 280 11.37 19.60 -6.00
N LEU A 281 12.48 18.95 -6.36
CA LEU A 281 13.03 19.00 -7.72
C LEU A 281 12.03 18.53 -8.77
N MET A 282 11.32 17.43 -8.50
CA MET A 282 10.34 16.90 -9.45
C MET A 282 9.17 17.85 -9.67
N ILE A 283 8.68 18.50 -8.61
CA ILE A 283 7.60 19.49 -8.70
C ILE A 283 8.08 20.77 -9.42
N GLU A 284 9.28 21.25 -9.12
CA GLU A 284 9.91 22.40 -9.79
C GLU A 284 10.05 22.19 -11.29
N ASP A 285 10.43 20.96 -11.70
CA ASP A 285 10.55 20.59 -13.11
C ASP A 285 9.19 20.25 -13.77
N GLY A 286 8.07 20.44 -13.06
CA GLY A 286 6.70 20.31 -13.61
C GLY A 286 6.07 18.93 -13.45
N PHE A 287 6.71 18.01 -12.73
CA PHE A 287 6.25 16.63 -12.55
C PHE A 287 5.54 16.41 -11.20
N GLY A 288 4.56 17.25 -10.91
CA GLY A 288 3.77 17.19 -9.67
C GLY A 288 2.46 16.41 -9.77
N TYR A 289 1.75 16.36 -8.63
CA TYR A 289 0.39 15.82 -8.56
C TYR A 289 -0.59 16.69 -9.35
N ASN A 290 -1.55 16.05 -10.03
CA ASN A 290 -2.66 16.75 -10.66
C ASN A 290 -3.79 17.10 -9.66
N ASN A 291 -4.82 17.80 -10.13
CA ASN A 291 -6.01 18.16 -9.33
C ASN A 291 -6.78 16.96 -8.75
N ARG A 292 -6.55 15.74 -9.27
CA ARG A 292 -7.14 14.48 -8.77
C ARG A 292 -6.19 13.72 -7.85
N ASN A 293 -5.10 14.35 -7.40
CA ASN A 293 -4.07 13.78 -6.55
C ASN A 293 -3.43 12.49 -7.12
N SER A 294 -3.18 12.48 -8.43
CA SER A 294 -2.48 11.40 -9.14
C SER A 294 -1.19 11.88 -9.79
N LEU A 295 -0.16 11.03 -9.76
CA LEU A 295 1.13 11.24 -10.43
C LEU A 295 1.20 10.60 -11.82
N GLY A 296 0.21 9.80 -12.21
CA GLY A 296 0.19 9.13 -13.52
C GLY A 296 0.44 10.07 -14.71
N PRO A 297 -0.22 11.24 -14.80
CA PRO A 297 0.06 12.20 -15.87
C PRO A 297 1.48 12.77 -15.85
N ALA A 298 2.04 13.04 -14.67
CA ALA A 298 3.41 13.51 -14.51
C ALA A 298 4.42 12.43 -14.92
N GLY A 299 4.18 11.17 -14.55
CA GLY A 299 5.00 10.04 -15.01
C GLY A 299 4.97 9.87 -16.52
N MET A 300 3.80 10.08 -17.16
CA MET A 300 3.70 10.09 -18.63
C MET A 300 4.42 11.27 -19.27
N SER A 301 4.38 12.47 -18.66
CA SER A 301 5.15 13.63 -19.13
C SER A 301 6.65 13.37 -19.02
N PHE A 302 7.09 12.83 -17.88
CA PHE A 302 8.49 12.46 -17.66
C PHE A 302 8.96 11.44 -18.70
N MET A 303 8.13 10.45 -19.04
CA MET A 303 8.41 9.50 -20.13
C MET A 303 8.51 10.17 -21.50
N ARG A 304 7.73 11.22 -21.79
CA ARG A 304 7.84 11.97 -23.04
C ARG A 304 9.13 12.79 -23.11
N ASP A 305 9.51 13.41 -22.00
CA ASP A 305 10.66 14.32 -21.94
C ASP A 305 11.99 13.58 -21.83
N HIS A 306 11.98 12.40 -21.20
CA HIS A 306 13.19 11.68 -20.81
C HIS A 306 13.19 10.19 -21.14
N GLY A 307 12.08 9.62 -21.59
CA GLY A 307 11.99 8.21 -21.97
C GLY A 307 11.93 8.00 -23.48
N ILE A 308 11.64 6.76 -23.86
CA ILE A 308 11.31 6.39 -25.25
C ILE A 308 9.86 5.95 -25.29
N LEU A 309 9.07 6.59 -26.16
CA LEU A 309 7.70 6.21 -26.46
C LEU A 309 7.62 5.74 -27.91
N LYS A 310 6.95 4.62 -28.13
CA LYS A 310 6.67 4.02 -29.44
C LYS A 310 5.18 4.15 -29.71
N ASP A 311 4.82 5.08 -30.60
CA ASP A 311 3.45 5.24 -31.07
C ASP A 311 3.18 4.28 -32.23
N VAL A 312 2.25 3.35 -32.01
CA VAL A 312 1.78 2.39 -33.00
C VAL A 312 0.45 2.88 -33.54
N PHE A 313 0.43 3.22 -34.83
CA PHE A 313 -0.77 3.59 -35.56
C PHE A 313 -1.32 2.36 -36.25
N LYS A 314 -2.53 1.93 -35.87
CA LYS A 314 -3.25 0.87 -36.59
C LYS A 314 -4.43 1.51 -37.32
N GLU A 315 -4.28 1.64 -38.62
CA GLU A 315 -5.35 2.06 -39.52
C GLU A 315 -6.16 0.83 -39.91
N THR A 316 -7.48 0.84 -39.66
CA THR A 316 -8.37 -0.21 -40.15
C THR A 316 -9.33 0.45 -41.12
N GLU A 317 -9.25 0.09 -42.40
CA GLU A 317 -10.29 0.40 -43.36
C GLU A 317 -11.49 -0.50 -43.06
N SER A 318 -12.60 0.08 -42.60
CA SER A 318 -13.87 -0.63 -42.55
C SER A 318 -14.44 -0.67 -43.97
N GLU A 319 -14.75 -1.85 -44.49
CA GLU A 319 -15.62 -1.97 -45.66
C GLU A 319 -16.98 -1.34 -45.32
N SER A 320 -17.24 -0.15 -45.85
CA SER A 320 -18.47 0.60 -45.60
C SER A 320 -19.47 0.40 -46.74
N HIS A 321 -20.68 -0.04 -46.41
CA HIS A 321 -21.86 0.09 -47.27
C HIS A 321 -22.03 1.56 -47.73
N ARG A 322 -21.98 1.76 -49.06
CA ARG A 322 -22.36 2.87 -49.96
C ARG A 322 -22.46 4.36 -49.54
N THR A 323 -22.26 4.83 -48.31
CA THR A 323 -22.42 6.30 -48.04
C THR A 323 -21.57 6.95 -46.94
N ALA A 324 -20.63 6.28 -46.27
CA ALA A 324 -19.73 6.97 -45.33
C ALA A 324 -18.33 6.34 -45.26
N ARG A 325 -17.32 7.05 -45.79
CA ARG A 325 -15.90 6.73 -45.58
C ARG A 325 -15.46 7.18 -44.18
N GLY A 326 -15.74 6.35 -43.17
CA GLY A 326 -15.21 6.53 -41.82
C GLY A 326 -13.83 5.88 -41.69
N LYS A 327 -12.76 6.68 -41.59
CA LYS A 327 -11.40 6.18 -41.38
C LYS A 327 -11.16 5.96 -39.88
N ASN A 328 -11.12 4.70 -39.43
CA ASN A 328 -10.85 4.37 -38.03
C ASN A 328 -9.34 4.18 -37.80
N ILE A 329 -8.68 5.22 -37.28
CA ILE A 329 -7.28 5.19 -36.85
C ILE A 329 -7.24 4.87 -35.35
N THR A 330 -6.68 3.72 -34.98
CA THR A 330 -6.43 3.37 -33.58
C THR A 330 -5.00 3.75 -33.21
N HIS A 331 -4.84 4.60 -32.20
CA HIS A 331 -3.54 5.02 -31.68
C HIS A 331 -3.17 4.23 -30.41
N ARG A 332 -2.02 3.57 -30.40
CA ARG A 332 -1.51 2.84 -29.23
C ARG A 332 -0.06 3.25 -28.94
N THR A 333 0.16 3.97 -27.86
CA THR A 333 1.50 4.28 -27.34
C THR A 333 2.02 3.13 -26.48
N SER A 334 3.27 2.72 -26.69
CA SER A 334 3.98 1.72 -25.88
C SER A 334 5.33 2.27 -25.39
N LYS A 335 5.81 1.78 -24.24
CA LYS A 335 7.08 2.24 -23.65
C LYS A 335 8.25 1.48 -24.27
N GLY A 336 9.29 2.19 -24.68
CA GLY A 336 10.55 1.64 -25.17
C GLY A 336 11.66 1.74 -24.11
N PRO A 337 12.68 0.85 -24.16
CA PRO A 337 13.82 0.93 -23.27
C PRO A 337 14.70 2.13 -23.65
N GLY A 338 15.09 2.93 -22.66
CA GLY A 338 15.99 4.07 -22.81
C GLY A 338 15.69 5.20 -21.83
N PHE A 339 16.74 5.91 -21.44
CA PHE A 339 16.66 7.14 -20.66
C PHE A 339 17.51 8.22 -21.33
N GLY A 340 16.87 9.34 -21.66
CA GLY A 340 17.45 10.40 -22.46
C GLY A 340 18.61 11.10 -21.73
N PRO A 341 19.63 11.58 -22.46
CA PRO A 341 20.78 12.28 -21.87
C PRO A 341 20.41 13.46 -20.97
N LYS A 342 19.37 14.22 -21.33
CA LYS A 342 18.85 15.33 -20.51
C LYS A 342 18.39 14.85 -19.13
N GLY A 343 17.70 13.71 -19.08
CA GLY A 343 17.27 13.10 -17.82
C GLY A 343 18.45 12.61 -16.99
N ILE A 344 19.46 11.99 -17.61
CA ILE A 344 20.69 11.54 -16.94
C ILE A 344 21.41 12.73 -16.27
N MET A 345 21.60 13.81 -17.03
CA MET A 345 22.30 15.01 -16.54
C MET A 345 21.53 15.73 -15.44
N ARG A 346 20.19 15.77 -15.51
CA ARG A 346 19.35 16.47 -14.53
C ARG A 346 19.11 15.66 -13.25
N TYR A 347 18.89 14.35 -13.37
CA TYR A 347 18.39 13.54 -12.24
C TYR A 347 19.32 12.43 -11.79
N VAL A 348 20.36 12.07 -12.52
CA VAL A 348 21.20 10.93 -12.14
C VAL A 348 22.57 11.40 -11.68
N LEU A 349 23.32 12.06 -12.56
CA LEU A 349 24.70 12.46 -12.26
C LEU A 349 24.84 13.37 -11.03
N PRO A 350 23.93 14.35 -10.75
CA PRO A 350 24.12 15.25 -9.63
C PRO A 350 23.95 14.61 -8.24
N GLN A 351 23.31 13.43 -8.17
CA GLN A 351 22.91 12.81 -6.91
C GLN A 351 23.32 11.35 -6.76
N THR A 352 24.09 10.80 -7.70
CA THR A 352 24.52 9.40 -7.71
C THR A 352 26.03 9.29 -7.79
N VAL A 353 26.60 8.48 -6.91
CA VAL A 353 28.00 8.05 -6.99
C VAL A 353 28.05 6.68 -7.66
N PHE A 354 28.84 6.56 -8.73
CA PHE A 354 29.04 5.31 -9.43
C PHE A 354 30.35 4.66 -8.97
N LEU A 355 30.26 3.44 -8.47
CA LEU A 355 31.41 2.61 -8.16
C LEU A 355 31.40 1.40 -9.09
N LYS A 356 32.46 1.23 -9.89
CA LYS A 356 32.64 0.04 -10.72
C LYS A 356 33.65 -0.89 -10.06
N LEU A 357 33.55 -2.18 -10.35
CA LEU A 357 34.50 -3.18 -9.84
C LEU A 357 35.95 -2.82 -10.17
N LYS A 358 36.20 -2.30 -11.38
CA LYS A 358 37.53 -1.82 -11.80
C LYS A 358 38.09 -0.68 -10.93
N ASP A 359 37.22 0.07 -10.25
CA ASP A 359 37.61 1.19 -9.38
C ASP A 359 38.02 0.69 -7.97
N ILE A 360 37.66 -0.55 -7.61
CA ILE A 360 37.99 -1.21 -6.33
C ILE A 360 39.30 -2.03 -6.43
N GLY A 361 39.84 -2.19 -7.65
CA GLY A 361 41.03 -2.96 -7.97
C GLY A 361 40.76 -3.88 -9.15
N GLY A 362 41.40 -3.64 -10.29
CA GLY A 362 41.43 -4.63 -11.37
C GLY A 362 42.11 -5.90 -10.88
N ASP A 363 41.55 -7.07 -11.19
CA ASP A 363 42.09 -8.40 -10.84
C ASP A 363 41.91 -8.89 -9.40
N VAL A 364 41.03 -8.28 -8.59
CA VAL A 364 40.66 -8.87 -7.29
C VAL A 364 39.82 -10.15 -7.44
N LEU A 365 39.06 -10.27 -8.54
CA LEU A 365 38.18 -11.40 -8.80
C LEU A 365 38.69 -12.25 -9.99
N PRO A 366 38.46 -13.58 -9.98
CA PRO A 366 38.72 -14.43 -11.13
C PRO A 366 37.99 -13.97 -12.40
N PRO A 367 38.51 -14.29 -13.59
CA PRO A 367 37.85 -13.93 -14.84
C PRO A 367 36.49 -14.62 -14.98
N TYR A 368 35.46 -13.84 -15.30
CA TYR A 368 34.12 -14.34 -15.62
C TYR A 368 34.10 -14.87 -17.07
N ARG A 369 33.64 -16.11 -17.26
CA ARG A 369 33.40 -16.71 -18.58
C ARG A 369 31.93 -17.12 -18.69
N GLU A 370 31.27 -16.65 -19.72
CA GLU A 370 29.90 -17.03 -20.07
C GLU A 370 29.94 -17.98 -21.27
N HIS A 371 29.23 -19.10 -21.18
CA HIS A 371 29.12 -20.08 -22.25
C HIS A 371 27.65 -20.34 -22.54
N PHE A 372 27.28 -20.25 -23.83
CA PHE A 372 25.95 -20.60 -24.29
C PHE A 372 25.93 -22.06 -24.72
N THR A 373 25.11 -22.86 -24.05
CA THR A 373 24.85 -24.25 -24.44
C THR A 373 23.46 -24.33 -25.04
N GLU A 374 23.38 -24.53 -26.34
CA GLU A 374 22.11 -24.76 -27.01
C GLU A 374 21.59 -26.15 -26.65
N VAL A 375 20.37 -26.22 -26.12
CA VAL A 375 19.70 -27.48 -25.79
C VAL A 375 18.55 -27.69 -26.77
N PRO A 376 18.61 -28.71 -27.64
CA PRO A 376 17.52 -28.98 -28.56
C PRO A 376 16.26 -29.43 -27.79
N MET A 377 15.08 -29.03 -28.27
CA MET A 377 13.82 -29.57 -27.76
C MET A 377 13.72 -31.06 -28.06
N THR A 378 13.23 -31.84 -27.10
CA THR A 378 12.89 -33.25 -27.34
C THR A 378 11.65 -33.36 -28.23
N GLU A 379 11.42 -34.51 -28.86
CA GLU A 379 10.25 -34.73 -29.71
C GLU A 379 8.93 -34.52 -28.94
N ALA A 380 8.85 -34.97 -27.70
CA ALA A 380 7.69 -34.77 -26.83
C ALA A 380 7.42 -33.28 -26.55
N MET A 381 8.48 -32.49 -26.26
CA MET A 381 8.37 -31.05 -26.08
C MET A 381 7.96 -30.35 -27.38
N SER A 382 8.55 -30.72 -28.52
CA SER A 382 8.19 -30.16 -29.82
C SER A 382 6.76 -30.50 -30.24
N GLY A 383 6.23 -31.66 -29.84
CA GLY A 383 4.83 -32.02 -30.07
C GLY A 383 3.87 -31.06 -29.38
N ILE A 384 4.09 -30.80 -28.09
CA ILE A 384 3.27 -29.89 -27.27
C ILE A 384 3.32 -28.44 -27.77
N TYR A 385 4.44 -27.98 -28.33
CA TYR A 385 4.55 -26.62 -28.88
C TYR A 385 3.86 -26.43 -30.24
N ARG A 386 3.54 -27.53 -30.95
CA ARG A 386 2.89 -27.50 -32.27
C ARG A 386 1.36 -27.66 -32.19
N GLU A 387 0.84 -28.20 -31.10
CA GLU A 387 -0.57 -28.12 -30.71
C GLU A 387 -0.93 -26.73 -30.16
#